data_AF-A0A841V9W9-F1
#
_entry.id   AF-A0A841V9W9-F1
#
_cell.length_a   1.000
_cell.length_b   1.000
_cell.length_c   1.000
_cell.angle_alpha   90.00
_cell.angle_beta   90.00
_cell.angle_gamma   90.00
#
_symmetry.space_group_name_H-M   'P 1'
#
loop_
_entity.id
_entity.type
_entity.pdbx_description
1 polymer ?
#
loop_
_entity_poly.entity_id
_entity_poly.type
_entity_poly.pdbx_seq_one_letter_code
_entity_poly.pdbx_strand_id
1 'polypeptide(L)' 'MEKNICATLDLSKSLSDFSSQVTKYLELTNITEWNGKILKEREEKIREIALILAGQCIAILGVA' A
#
# COMPACT_ATOMS: atom_id res chain seq x y z
N MET A 1 -9.88 -16.70 -7.64
CA MET A 1 -8.53 -16.96 -7.11
C MET A 1 -8.41 -16.10 -5.86
N GLU A 2 -8.53 -16.70 -4.68
CA GLU A 2 -8.39 -15.96 -3.42
C GLU A 2 -6.97 -15.40 -3.34
N LYS A 3 -6.84 -14.07 -3.27
CA LYS A 3 -5.56 -13.43 -3.01
C LYS A 3 -5.28 -13.58 -1.52
N ASN A 4 -4.61 -14.66 -1.13
CA ASN A 4 -4.16 -14.85 0.24
C ASN A 4 -3.13 -13.76 0.57
N ILE A 5 -3.52 -12.82 1.44
CA ILE A 5 -2.60 -11.84 1.99
C ILE A 5 -1.78 -12.58 3.04
N CYS A 6 -0.54 -12.94 2.70
CA CYS A 6 0.38 -13.52 3.67
C CYS A 6 0.69 -12.46 4.73
N ALA A 7 0.14 -12.63 5.93
CA ALA A 7 0.34 -11.70 7.03
C ALA A 7 1.73 -11.94 7.63
N THR A 8 2.62 -10.96 7.46
CA THR A 8 3.80 -10.85 8.31
C THR A 8 3.29 -10.45 9.69
N LEU A 9 3.33 -11.34 10.69
CA LEU A 9 2.83 -11.10 12.05
C LEU A 9 3.69 -10.09 12.85
N ASP A 10 4.41 -9.20 12.15
CA ASP A 10 5.27 -8.16 12.69
C ASP A 10 4.78 -6.81 12.17
N LEU A 11 4.12 -6.06 13.06
CA LEU A 11 3.54 -4.75 12.74
C LEU A 11 4.61 -3.73 12.34
N SER A 12 5.79 -3.78 12.97
CA SER A 12 6.85 -2.81 12.69
C SER A 12 7.37 -3.01 11.27
N LYS A 13 7.55 -4.28 10.86
CA LYS A 13 7.92 -4.63 9.49
C LYS A 13 6.83 -4.25 8.49
N SER A 14 5.56 -4.56 8.78
CA SER A 14 4.42 -4.15 7.95
C SER A 14 4.34 -2.64 7.71
N LEU A 15 4.54 -1.83 8.76
CA LEU A 15 4.55 -0.37 8.66
C LEU A 15 5.76 0.15 7.86
N SER A 16 6.94 -0.44 8.07
CA SER A 16 8.15 -0.11 7.31
C SER A 16 7.97 -0.43 5.82
N ASP A 17 7.42 -1.61 5.50
CA ASP A 17 7.15 -2.04 4.12
C ASP A 17 6.10 -1.15 3.45
N PHE A 18 5.05 -0.76 4.18
CA PHE A 18 4.05 0.20 3.71
C PHE A 18 4.69 1.55 3.38
N SER A 19 5.46 2.12 4.30
CA SER A 19 6.11 3.41 4.13
C SER A 19 7.06 3.42 2.92
N SER A 20 7.89 2.37 2.79
CA SER A 20 8.81 2.20 1.66
C SER A 20 8.09 2.12 0.31
N GLN A 21 6.95 1.41 0.26
CA GLN A 21 6.19 1.25 -0.98
C GLN A 21 5.40 2.50 -1.35
N VAL A 22 4.70 3.12 -0.39
CA VAL A 22 3.84 4.29 -0.67
C VAL A 22 4.65 5.53 -1.06
N THR A 23 5.83 5.71 -0.46
CA THR A 23 6.71 6.87 -0.74
C THR A 23 7.04 6.97 -2.22
N LYS A 24 7.30 5.85 -2.89
CA LYS A 24 7.61 5.79 -4.34
C LYS A 24 6.48 6.36 -5.22
N TYR A 25 5.24 6.22 -4.78
CA TYR A 25 4.07 6.71 -5.53
C TYR A 25 3.72 8.16 -5.17
N LEU A 26 4.12 8.62 -3.97
CA LEU A 26 3.97 9.99 -3.50
C LEU A 26 5.08 10.92 -3.98
N GLU A 27 6.22 10.38 -4.41
CA GLU A 27 7.29 11.14 -5.03
C GLU A 27 6.79 11.86 -6.30
N LEU A 28 6.88 13.19 -6.27
CA LEU A 28 6.43 14.10 -7.32
C LEU A 28 7.50 14.28 -8.41
N THR A 29 8.04 13.19 -8.93
CA THR A 29 8.98 13.23 -10.06
C THR A 29 8.23 13.42 -11.38
N ASN A 30 8.81 14.21 -12.29
CA ASN A 30 8.29 14.47 -13.65
C ASN A 30 6.82 14.90 -13.69
N ILE A 31 6.42 15.86 -12.84
CA ILE A 31 5.04 16.37 -12.75
C ILE A 31 4.47 16.80 -14.11
N THR A 32 5.32 17.27 -15.02
CA THR A 32 4.94 17.66 -16.39
C THR A 32 4.37 16.51 -17.22
N GLU A 33 4.67 15.26 -16.87
CA GLU A 33 4.14 14.06 -17.53
C GLU A 33 2.81 13.61 -16.92
N TRP A 34 2.39 14.20 -15.80
CA TRP A 34 1.20 13.77 -15.09
C TRP A 34 -0.07 14.15 -15.87
N ASN A 35 -0.96 13.17 -15.99
CA ASN A 35 -2.30 13.36 -16.51
C ASN A 35 -3.29 12.58 -15.64
N GLY A 36 -4.59 12.72 -15.91
CA GLY A 36 -5.63 12.06 -15.11
C GLY A 36 -5.49 10.54 -15.03
N LYS A 37 -4.95 9.90 -16.08
CA LYS A 37 -4.70 8.45 -16.09
C LYS A 37 -3.55 8.06 -15.17
N ILE A 38 -2.41 8.74 -15.28
CA ILE A 38 -1.24 8.50 -14.42
C ILE A 38 -1.58 8.76 -12.95
N LEU A 39 -2.34 9.81 -12.67
CA LEU A 39 -2.77 10.13 -11.31
C LEU A 39 -3.68 9.03 -10.75
N LYS A 40 -4.61 8.52 -11.56
CA LYS A 40 -5.49 7.41 -11.17
C LYS A 40 -4.70 6.12 -10.91
N GLU A 41 -3.74 5.78 -11.77
CA GLU A 41 -2.89 4.58 -11.60
C GLU A 41 -2.06 4.67 -10.31
N ARG A 42 -1.49 5.84 -10.01
CA ARG A 42 -0.77 6.07 -8.74
C ARG A 42 -1.69 5.93 -7.53
N GLU A 43 -2.88 6.52 -7.59
CA GLU A 43 -3.88 6.45 -6.53
C GLU A 43 -4.33 4.99 -6.27
N GLU A 44 -4.59 4.22 -7.34
CA GLU A 44 -4.94 2.81 -7.25
C GLU A 44 -3.83 1.99 -6.57
N LYS A 45 -2.56 2.26 -6.89
CA LYS A 45 -1.42 1.59 -6.25
C LYS A 45 -1.32 1.91 -4.75
N ILE A 46 -1.49 3.17 -4.38
CA ILE A 46 -1.51 3.60 -2.98
C ILE A 46 -2.65 2.90 -2.23
N ARG A 47 -3.85 2.82 -2.83
CA ARG A 47 -5.00 2.12 -2.25
C ARG A 47 -4.73 0.62 -2.05
N GLU A 48 -4.13 -0.06 -3.04
CA GLU A 48 -3.76 -1.49 -2.90
C GLU A 48 -2.80 -1.72 -1.73
N ILE A 49 -1.76 -0.90 -1.62
CA ILE A 49 -0.76 -0.98 -0.53
C ILE A 49 -1.42 -0.74 0.84
N ALA A 50 -2.33 0.23 0.94
CA ALA A 50 -3.08 0.51 2.16
C ALA A 50 -4.01 -0.65 2.56
N LEU A 51 -4.69 -1.28 1.60
CA LEU A 51 -5.53 -2.45 1.86
C LEU A 51 -4.73 -3.66 2.36
N ILE A 52 -3.52 -3.86 1.84
CA ILE A 52 -2.60 -4.90 2.34
C ILE A 52 -2.24 -4.63 3.80
N LEU A 53 -1.86 -3.40 4.14
CA LEU A 53 -1.56 -3.02 5.53
C LEU A 53 -2.78 -3.22 6.44
N ALA A 54 -3.98 -2.82 5.99
CA ALA A 54 -5.20 -3.02 6.76
C ALA A 54 -5.46 -4.52 7.03
N GLY A 55 -5.28 -5.37 6.02
CA GLY A 55 -5.38 -6.83 6.19
C GLY A 55 -4.34 -7.38 7.18
N GLN A 56 -3.11 -6.87 7.14
CA GLN A 56 -2.07 -7.23 8.11
C GLN A 56 -2.42 -6.77 9.53
N CYS A 57 -2.94 -5.54 9.71
CA CYS A 57 -3.39 -5.03 11.00
C CYS A 57 -4.53 -5.89 11.59
N ILE A 58 -5.51 -6.30 10.76
CA ILE A 58 -6.59 -7.19 11.21
C ILE A 58 -6.01 -8.53 11.67
N ALA A 59 -5.09 -9.11 10.90
CA ALA A 59 -4.46 -10.39 11.24
C ALA A 59 -3.60 -10.31 12.53
N ILE A 60 -2.91 -9.19 12.77
CA ILE A 60 -2.06 -8.99 13.95
C ILE A 60 -2.88 -8.65 15.19
N LEU A 61 -3.83 -7.71 15.06
CA LEU A 61 -4.57 -7.16 16.20
C LEU A 61 -5.81 -7.97 16.57
N GLY A 62 -6.19 -8.97 15.75
CA GLY A 62 -7.29 -9.88 16.06
C GLY A 62 -8.65 -9.19 16.20
N VAL A 63 -8.84 -8.04 15.55
CA VAL A 63 -10.15 -7.37 15.49
C VAL A 63 -10.99 -8.13 14.47
N ALA A 64 -11.62 -9.21 14.94
CA ALA A 64 -12.64 -9.98 14.23
C ALA A 64 -14.04 -9.55 14.71
#